data_AF-A0A6B1AL60-F1
#
_entry.id   AF-A0A6B1AL60-F1
#
_cell.length_a   1.000
_cell.length_b   1.000
_cell.length_c   1.000
_cell.angle_alpha   90.00
_cell.angle_beta   90.00
_cell.angle_gamma   90.00
#
_symmetry.space_group_name_H-M   'P 1'
#
loop_
_entity.id
_entity.type
_entity.pdbx_description
1 polymer ?
#
loop_
_entity_poly.entity_id
_entity_poly.type
_entity_poly.pdbx_seq_one_letter_code
_entity_poly.pdbx_strand_id
1 'polypeptide(L)'
;MSQLDVFLDPSSIAPERRRELERYFRSHGEVETIEFREAGIFGANAVTLGATMIAFSDELVELAESDEELLAVYFHELGHARLRHVEQNVFRASAWLVLITVLTGDIGAVGELLVGLPLLPA
;
A
#
# COMPACT_ATOMS: atom_id res chain seq x y z
N MET A 1 -7.08 -0.05 17.42
CA MET A 1 -6.35 1.04 16.75
C MET A 1 -5.65 0.38 15.58
N SER A 2 -6.16 0.61 14.37
CA SER A 2 -5.56 0.04 13.17
C SER A 2 -4.30 0.84 12.81
N GLN A 3 -3.33 0.22 12.13
CA GLN A 3 -2.09 0.88 11.70
C GLN A 3 -2.33 2.12 10.80
N LEU A 4 -3.55 2.27 10.27
CA LEU A 4 -3.94 3.36 9.39
C LEU A 4 -4.37 4.63 10.15
N ASP A 5 -4.78 4.50 11.42
CA ASP A 5 -5.38 5.60 12.19
C ASP A 5 -4.35 6.71 12.56
N VAL A 6 -3.05 6.48 12.28
CA VAL A 6 -1.97 7.46 12.54
C VAL A 6 -1.79 8.44 11.39
N PHE A 7 -2.20 8.07 10.17
CA PHE A 7 -1.92 8.84 8.95
C PHE A 7 -3.14 9.14 8.09
N LEU A 8 -4.25 8.41 8.27
CA LEU A 8 -5.44 8.51 7.43
C LEU A 8 -6.71 8.65 8.28
N ASP A 9 -7.62 9.48 7.79
CA ASP A 9 -8.89 9.73 8.45
C ASP A 9 -9.90 8.58 8.20
N PRO A 10 -10.89 8.41 9.08
CA PRO A 10 -11.97 7.45 8.87
C PRO A 10 -12.70 7.74 7.55
N SER A 11 -12.99 6.69 6.76
CA SER A 11 -13.73 6.85 5.50
C SER A 11 -15.11 7.50 5.70
N SER A 12 -15.38 8.48 4.86
CA SER A 12 -16.62 9.21 4.66
C SER A 12 -17.64 8.44 3.80
N ILE A 13 -17.18 7.41 3.06
CA ILE A 13 -18.05 6.58 2.21
C ILE A 13 -19.07 5.81 3.04
N ALA A 14 -20.31 5.81 2.55
CA ALA A 14 -21.43 5.09 3.13
C ALA A 14 -21.06 3.62 3.43
N PRO A 15 -21.33 3.11 4.65
CA PRO A 15 -20.98 1.73 5.03
C PRO A 15 -21.57 0.67 4.08
N GLU A 16 -22.70 0.95 3.45
CA GLU A 16 -23.35 0.07 2.47
C GLU A 16 -22.50 -0.07 1.21
N ARG A 17 -21.96 1.04 0.69
CA ARG A 17 -21.12 1.07 -0.51
C ARG A 17 -19.78 0.38 -0.26
N ARG A 18 -19.16 0.60 0.91
CA ARG A 18 -17.94 -0.13 1.29
C ARG A 18 -18.15 -1.64 1.34
N ARG A 19 -19.26 -2.08 1.92
CA ARG A 19 -19.64 -3.51 1.98
C ARG A 19 -20.00 -4.10 0.62
N GLU A 20 -20.50 -3.30 -0.30
CA GLU A 20 -20.71 -3.71 -1.70
C GLU A 20 -19.38 -3.93 -2.40
N LEU A 21 -18.49 -2.93 -2.38
CA LEU A 21 -17.17 -3.01 -3.00
C LEU A 21 -16.32 -4.14 -2.39
N GLU A 22 -16.33 -4.30 -1.07
CA GLU A 22 -15.61 -5.39 -0.40
C GLU A 22 -16.10 -6.77 -0.87
N ARG A 23 -17.42 -6.96 -1.01
CA ARG A 23 -17.98 -8.21 -1.57
C ARG A 23 -17.60 -8.40 -3.03
N TYR A 24 -17.62 -7.32 -3.81
CA TYR A 24 -17.27 -7.36 -5.22
C TYR A 24 -15.79 -7.69 -5.44
N PHE A 25 -14.88 -7.11 -4.67
CA PHE A 25 -13.45 -7.44 -4.75
C PHE A 25 -13.19 -8.88 -4.30
N ARG A 26 -13.81 -9.30 -3.18
CA ARG A 26 -13.65 -10.67 -2.66
C ARG A 26 -14.22 -11.76 -3.57
N SER A 27 -15.16 -11.45 -4.46
CA SER A 27 -15.61 -12.43 -5.45
C SER A 27 -14.61 -12.65 -6.59
N HIS A 28 -13.58 -11.80 -6.70
CA HIS A 28 -12.58 -11.82 -7.77
C HIS A 28 -11.15 -12.15 -7.27
N GLY A 29 -10.89 -11.98 -5.98
CA GLY A 29 -9.57 -12.24 -5.39
C GLY A 29 -9.62 -12.42 -3.88
N GLU A 30 -8.55 -12.97 -3.34
CA GLU A 30 -8.43 -13.22 -1.90
C GLU A 30 -7.35 -12.31 -1.31
N VAL A 31 -7.76 -11.52 -0.33
CA VAL A 31 -6.91 -10.71 0.54
C VAL A 31 -7.56 -10.69 1.93
N GLU A 32 -6.75 -10.68 3.00
CA GLU A 32 -7.30 -10.81 4.36
C GLU A 32 -8.12 -9.58 4.75
N THR A 33 -7.64 -8.38 4.41
CA THR A 33 -8.29 -7.13 4.83
C THR A 33 -8.37 -6.13 3.67
N ILE A 34 -9.53 -5.49 3.55
CA ILE A 34 -9.78 -4.38 2.63
C ILE A 34 -10.26 -3.22 3.49
N GLU A 35 -9.57 -2.09 3.44
CA GLU A 35 -9.89 -0.89 4.20
C GLU A 35 -10.20 0.26 3.24
N PHE A 36 -11.09 1.15 3.67
CA PHE A 36 -11.39 2.41 2.98
C PHE A 36 -11.05 3.55 3.93
N ARG A 37 -10.39 4.58 3.42
CA ARG A 37 -9.92 5.73 4.23
C ARG A 37 -10.03 7.02 3.44
N GLU A 38 -10.29 8.12 4.14
CA GLU A 38 -10.12 9.44 3.54
C GLU A 38 -8.63 9.77 3.54
N ALA A 39 -8.08 10.11 2.36
CA ALA A 39 -6.64 10.29 2.18
C ALA A 39 -6.21 11.76 2.12
N GLY A 40 -7.14 12.70 2.02
CA GLY A 40 -6.91 14.13 2.13
C GLY A 40 -5.81 14.62 1.18
N ILE A 41 -4.67 15.06 1.71
CA ILE A 41 -3.56 15.57 0.90
C ILE A 41 -2.96 14.52 -0.05
N PHE A 42 -3.15 13.23 0.22
CA PHE A 42 -2.65 12.14 -0.63
C PHE A 42 -3.58 11.85 -1.82
N GLY A 43 -4.82 12.34 -1.80
CA GLY A 43 -5.76 12.24 -2.92
C GLY A 43 -6.15 10.81 -3.33
N ALA A 44 -6.55 10.65 -4.59
CA ALA A 44 -7.00 9.37 -5.14
C ALA A 44 -5.85 8.36 -5.25
N ASN A 45 -5.86 7.36 -4.38
CA ASN A 45 -4.81 6.33 -4.27
C ASN A 45 -5.35 5.00 -3.75
N ALA A 46 -4.60 3.93 -4.02
CA ALA A 46 -4.74 2.64 -3.34
C ALA A 46 -3.34 2.10 -3.02
N VAL A 47 -3.22 1.36 -1.92
CA VAL A 47 -1.93 0.79 -1.51
C VAL A 47 -2.09 -0.53 -0.80
N THR A 48 -1.18 -1.45 -1.11
CA THR A 48 -1.03 -2.70 -0.39
C THR A 48 -0.10 -2.54 0.81
N LEU A 49 -0.61 -2.82 2.00
CA LEU A 49 0.15 -2.81 3.25
C LEU A 49 0.52 -4.25 3.63
N GLY A 50 1.80 -4.58 3.43
CA GLY A 50 2.28 -5.96 3.58
C GLY A 50 1.69 -6.88 2.51
N ALA A 51 1.51 -8.15 2.83
CA ALA A 51 0.96 -9.15 1.90
C ALA A 51 -0.55 -9.40 2.09
N THR A 52 -1.19 -8.75 3.06
CA THR A 52 -2.50 -9.19 3.57
C THR A 52 -3.57 -8.10 3.59
N MET A 53 -3.21 -6.83 3.39
CA MET A 53 -4.14 -5.71 3.46
C MET A 53 -4.02 -4.81 2.23
N ILE A 54 -5.15 -4.41 1.67
CA ILE A 54 -5.24 -3.37 0.64
C ILE A 54 -6.11 -2.23 1.18
N ALA A 55 -5.62 -1.00 1.09
CA ALA A 55 -6.35 0.20 1.45
C ALA A 55 -6.70 1.00 0.19
N PHE A 56 -7.95 1.42 0.09
CA PHE A 56 -8.45 2.32 -0.95
C PHE A 56 -8.75 3.69 -0.34
N SER A 57 -8.38 4.76 -1.04
CA SER A 57 -8.82 6.09 -0.64
C SER A 57 -10.25 6.38 -1.09
N ASP A 58 -10.96 7.19 -0.32
CA ASP A 58 -12.30 7.62 -0.66
C ASP A 58 -12.30 8.43 -1.96
N GLU A 59 -11.28 9.28 -2.14
CA GLU A 59 -11.08 10.10 -3.33
C GLU A 59 -10.91 9.24 -4.59
N LEU A 60 -10.30 8.05 -4.48
CA LEU A 60 -10.19 7.12 -5.60
C LEU A 60 -11.55 6.50 -5.95
N VAL A 61 -12.35 6.15 -4.94
CA VAL A 61 -13.69 5.60 -5.15
C VAL A 61 -14.64 6.64 -5.76
N GLU A 62 -14.48 7.92 -5.41
CA GLU A 62 -15.23 9.02 -6.01
C GLU A 62 -14.75 9.39 -7.42
N LEU A 63 -13.44 9.23 -7.69
CA LEU A 63 -12.85 9.53 -8.99
C LEU A 63 -13.19 8.47 -10.05
N ALA A 64 -13.30 7.20 -9.64
CA ALA A 64 -13.60 6.11 -10.56
C ALA A 64 -14.99 6.25 -11.19
N GLU A 65 -15.07 6.06 -12.50
CA GLU A 65 -16.34 6.14 -13.24
C GLU A 65 -17.15 4.85 -13.11
N SER A 66 -16.51 3.73 -12.77
CA SER A 66 -17.18 2.44 -12.56
C SER A 66 -16.45 1.51 -11.58
N ASP A 67 -17.17 0.51 -11.08
CA ASP A 67 -16.64 -0.50 -10.15
C ASP A 67 -15.58 -1.38 -10.82
N GLU A 68 -15.62 -1.53 -12.14
CA GLU A 68 -14.60 -2.25 -12.91
C GLU A 68 -13.25 -1.52 -12.92
N GLU A 69 -13.23 -0.19 -12.90
CA GLU A 69 -11.99 0.57 -12.76
C GLU A 69 -11.36 0.34 -11.38
N LEU A 70 -12.18 0.36 -10.34
CA LEU A 70 -11.74 0.02 -8.99
C LEU A 70 -11.28 -1.44 -8.89
N LEU A 71 -11.91 -2.35 -9.61
CA LEU A 71 -11.48 -3.75 -9.69
C LEU A 71 -10.13 -3.89 -10.40
N ALA A 72 -9.87 -3.09 -11.44
CA ALA A 72 -8.57 -3.09 -12.09
C ALA A 72 -7.45 -2.63 -11.12
N VAL A 73 -7.71 -1.59 -10.33
CA VAL A 73 -6.79 -1.14 -9.27
C VAL A 73 -6.64 -2.21 -8.19
N TYR A 74 -7.73 -2.86 -7.77
CA TYR A 74 -7.69 -3.99 -6.84
C TYR A 74 -6.78 -5.12 -7.35
N PHE A 75 -6.86 -5.48 -8.63
CA PHE A 75 -5.98 -6.49 -9.20
C PHE A 75 -4.51 -6.05 -9.26
N HIS A 76 -4.24 -4.77 -9.53
CA HIS A 76 -2.88 -4.22 -9.47
C HIS A 76 -2.28 -4.38 -8.07
N GLU A 77 -3.01 -3.94 -7.04
CA GLU A 77 -2.61 -4.05 -5.64
C GLU A 77 -2.51 -5.50 -5.16
N LEU A 78 -3.46 -6.36 -5.54
CA LEU A 78 -3.38 -7.79 -5.25
C LEU A 78 -2.15 -8.45 -5.88
N GLY A 79 -1.71 -7.95 -7.05
CA GLY A 79 -0.43 -8.31 -7.65
C GLY A 79 0.75 -7.95 -6.74
N HIS A 80 0.77 -6.73 -6.20
CA HIS A 80 1.78 -6.30 -5.23
C HIS A 80 1.82 -7.17 -3.98
N ALA A 81 0.64 -7.47 -3.42
CA ALA A 81 0.49 -8.35 -2.26
C ALA A 81 1.07 -9.75 -2.51
N ARG A 82 0.69 -10.39 -3.63
CA ARG A 82 1.12 -11.76 -3.96
C ARG A 82 2.59 -11.86 -4.30
N LEU A 83 3.12 -10.87 -5.02
CA LEU A 83 4.53 -10.84 -5.39
C LEU A 83 5.42 -10.36 -4.25
N ARG A 84 4.85 -9.88 -3.14
CA ARG A 84 5.59 -9.44 -1.96
C ARG A 84 6.62 -8.37 -2.29
N HIS A 85 6.28 -7.47 -3.20
CA HIS A 85 7.20 -6.47 -3.75
C HIS A 85 7.82 -5.62 -2.64
N VAL A 86 7.01 -5.23 -1.64
CA VAL A 86 7.46 -4.45 -0.49
C VAL A 86 8.49 -5.23 0.33
N GLU A 87 8.21 -6.48 0.70
CA GLU A 87 9.15 -7.27 1.52
C GLU A 87 10.43 -7.57 0.75
N GLN A 88 10.32 -7.94 -0.53
CA GLN A 88 11.49 -8.19 -1.37
C GLN A 88 12.40 -6.96 -1.47
N ASN A 89 11.82 -5.77 -1.59
CA ASN A 89 12.58 -4.53 -1.64
C ASN A 89 13.28 -4.24 -0.31
N VAL A 90 12.59 -4.41 0.82
CA VAL A 90 13.17 -4.24 2.16
C VAL A 90 14.33 -5.22 2.41
N PHE A 91 14.16 -6.50 2.05
CA PHE A 91 15.23 -7.50 2.18
C PHE A 91 16.42 -7.19 1.26
N ARG A 92 16.16 -6.76 0.03
CA ARG A 92 17.23 -6.40 -0.91
C ARG A 92 17.99 -5.18 -0.42
N ALA A 93 17.29 -4.16 0.07
CA ALA A 93 17.88 -2.96 0.62
C ALA A 93 18.77 -3.26 1.83
N SER A 94 18.29 -4.08 2.76
CA SER A 94 19.07 -4.46 3.95
C SER A 94 20.30 -5.31 3.58
N ALA A 95 20.19 -6.21 2.60
CA ALA A 95 21.32 -6.98 2.10
C ALA A 95 22.40 -6.07 1.48
N TRP A 96 22.02 -5.09 0.66
CA TRP A 96 22.95 -4.10 0.11
C TRP A 96 23.63 -3.28 1.19
N LEU A 97 22.85 -2.86 2.19
CA LEU A 97 23.34 -2.06 3.31
C LEU A 97 24.39 -2.81 4.14
N VAL A 98 24.11 -4.07 4.48
CA VAL A 98 25.08 -4.94 5.16
C VAL A 98 26.33 -5.14 4.29
N LEU A 99 26.16 -5.42 2.99
CA LEU A 99 27.28 -5.65 2.08
C LEU A 99 28.20 -4.43 1.99
N ILE A 100 27.63 -3.24 1.79
CA ILE A 100 28.40 -1.99 1.71
C ILE A 100 29.13 -1.74 3.02
N THR A 101 28.45 -1.89 4.16
CA THR A 101 29.08 -1.72 5.48
C THR A 101 30.27 -2.66 5.69
N VAL A 102 30.16 -3.93 5.28
CA VAL A 102 31.25 -4.91 5.40
C VAL A 102 32.43 -4.55 4.50
N LEU A 103 32.16 -4.08 3.27
CA LEU A 103 33.20 -3.75 2.30
C LEU A 103 33.93 -2.45 2.63
N THR A 104 33.21 -1.43 3.11
CA THR A 104 33.77 -0.09 3.35
C THR A 104 34.19 0.12 4.81
N GLY A 105 33.64 -0.64 5.74
CA GLY A 105 33.75 -0.35 7.18
C GLY A 105 33.02 0.93 7.60
N ASP A 106 32.27 1.56 6.70
CA ASP A 106 31.63 2.85 6.91
C ASP A 106 30.15 2.68 7.26
N ILE A 107 29.84 2.86 8.54
CA ILE A 107 28.49 2.83 9.08
C ILE A 107 27.72 4.11 8.69
N GLY A 108 28.39 5.19 8.28
CA GLY A 108 27.76 6.43 7.82
C GLY A 108 27.07 6.30 6.46
N ALA A 109 27.65 5.51 5.54
CA ALA A 109 27.09 5.22 4.23
C ALA A 109 25.69 4.56 4.26
N VAL A 110 25.36 3.89 5.38
CA VAL A 110 24.04 3.33 5.71
C VAL A 110 22.94 4.40 5.68
N GLY A 111 23.23 5.60 6.21
CA GLY A 111 22.26 6.69 6.32
C GLY A 111 21.87 7.26 4.96
N GLU A 112 22.83 7.37 4.03
CA GLU A 112 22.60 7.89 2.68
C GLU A 112 21.76 6.93 1.83
N LEU A 113 21.94 5.62 2.01
CA LEU A 113 21.13 4.58 1.36
C LEU A 113 19.68 4.57 1.83
N LEU A 114 19.43 4.80 3.12
CA LEU A 114 18.07 4.86 3.66
C LEU A 114 17.26 6.03 3.09
N VAL A 115 17.93 7.15 2.80
CA VAL A 115 17.31 8.33 2.16
C VAL A 115 17.01 8.06 0.67
N GLY A 116 17.79 7.21 0.01
CA GLY A 116 17.60 6.83 -1.39
C GLY A 116 16.60 5.70 -1.63
N LEU A 117 16.14 5.00 -0.58
CA LEU A 117 15.06 4.03 -0.72
C LEU A 117 13.74 4.78 -1.01
N PRO A 118 12.94 4.32 -1.97
CA PRO A 118 11.61 4.87 -2.19
C PRO A 118 10.72 4.41 -1.03
N LEU A 119 10.78 5.15 0.08
CA LEU A 119 9.94 4.93 1.26
C LEU A 119 8.71 5.85 1.24
N LEU A 120 8.54 6.68 0.21
CA LEU A 120 7.36 7.49 -0.03
C LEU A 120 6.97 7.43 -1.51
N PRO A 121 5.66 7.35 -1.85
CA PRO A 121 5.20 7.68 -3.19
C PRO A 121 5.43 9.18 -3.47
N ALA A 122 5.69 9.49 -4.73
CA ALA A 122 5.86 10.84 -5.25
C ALA A 122 4.59 11.69 -5.12
#